data_AF-A0A843CMJ6-F1
#
_entry.id   AF-A0A843CMJ6-F1
#
_cell.length_a   1.000
_cell.length_b   1.000
_cell.length_c   1.000
_cell.angle_alpha   90.00
_cell.angle_beta   90.00
_cell.angle_gamma   90.00
#
_symmetry.space_group_name_H-M   'P 1'
#
loop_
_entity.id
_entity.type
_entity.pdbx_description
1 polymer ?
#
loop_
_entity_poly.entity_id
_entity_poly.type
_entity_poly.pdbx_seq_one_letter_code
_entity_poly.pdbx_strand_id
1 'polypeptide(L)'
;MDKFTVVDLFAGAGGLSLGFMQTGKFDIKVAFENNPNMQETYHKNHPDVDLRGDVCTADYKEICDKYGMIDIVIGGPPCQGFSNANRQRNHAISRNNILVKQYVRAILELNPKAFVMENVSMLRSDVHRFYLDKKDCQLIKQYDIPRKDSHILLLESDFMFDGALSVIKNNKNIIKYLWPSEHYLELNVIYKACKNPEKLTKTLQKHQKELLKYSQDHILNNPSKNYILNEGNKAFSAI
;
A
#
# COMPACT_ATOMS: atom_id res chain seq x y z
N MET A 1 -31.57 0.36 -30.09
CA MET A 1 -30.13 0.03 -30.13
C MET A 1 -29.82 -0.48 -28.74
N ASP A 2 -29.29 -1.70 -28.64
CA ASP A 2 -28.97 -2.27 -27.32
C ASP A 2 -27.85 -1.46 -26.67
N LYS A 3 -28.03 -1.11 -25.40
CA LYS A 3 -27.01 -0.40 -24.62
C LYS A 3 -25.94 -1.40 -24.19
N PHE A 4 -24.69 -0.95 -24.13
CA PHE A 4 -23.60 -1.74 -23.58
C PHE A 4 -23.76 -1.88 -22.07
N THR A 5 -23.67 -3.10 -21.55
CA THR A 5 -23.72 -3.37 -20.11
C THR A 5 -22.39 -3.01 -19.46
N VAL A 6 -22.44 -2.34 -18.32
CA VAL A 6 -21.25 -1.81 -17.65
C VAL A 6 -21.20 -2.21 -16.18
N VAL A 7 -19.99 -2.53 -15.71
CA VAL A 7 -19.66 -2.60 -14.29
C VAL A 7 -18.72 -1.44 -13.94
N ASP A 8 -19.07 -0.66 -12.92
CA ASP A 8 -18.23 0.43 -12.38
C ASP A 8 -17.53 -0.02 -11.09
N LEU A 9 -16.21 -0.07 -11.10
CA LEU A 9 -15.39 -0.45 -9.96
C LEU A 9 -14.83 0.80 -9.28
N PHE A 10 -14.89 0.86 -7.95
CA PHE A 10 -14.42 2.04 -7.20
C PHE A 10 -15.21 3.29 -7.59
N ALA A 11 -16.53 3.17 -7.61
CA ALA A 11 -17.44 4.10 -8.27
C ALA A 11 -17.51 5.49 -7.58
N GLY A 12 -17.04 5.59 -6.33
CA GLY A 12 -17.13 6.81 -5.54
C GLY A 12 -18.57 7.29 -5.44
N ALA A 13 -18.77 8.59 -5.62
CA ALA A 13 -20.11 9.20 -5.66
C ALA A 13 -20.86 9.01 -6.99
N GLY A 14 -20.27 8.32 -7.98
CA GLY A 14 -20.92 8.01 -9.27
C GLY A 14 -20.61 8.97 -10.42
N GLY A 15 -19.59 9.82 -10.30
CA GLY A 15 -19.24 10.78 -11.35
C GLY A 15 -18.90 10.12 -12.70
N LEU A 16 -18.15 9.02 -12.70
CA LEU A 16 -17.79 8.29 -13.91
C LEU A 16 -19.01 7.57 -14.51
N SER A 17 -19.78 6.87 -13.67
CA SER A 17 -21.09 6.29 -14.02
C SER A 17 -22.01 7.31 -14.71
N LEU A 18 -22.20 8.49 -14.11
CA LEU A 18 -23.04 9.55 -14.66
C LEU A 18 -22.60 9.97 -16.06
N GLY A 19 -21.29 10.18 -16.27
CA GLY A 19 -20.76 10.54 -17.58
C GLY A 19 -21.05 9.50 -18.67
N PHE A 20 -20.94 8.21 -18.35
CA PHE A 20 -21.28 7.12 -19.26
C PHE A 20 -22.79 7.07 -19.55
N MET A 21 -23.63 7.18 -18.51
CA MET A 21 -25.09 7.19 -18.64
C MET A 21 -25.58 8.33 -19.54
N GLN A 22 -24.99 9.53 -19.41
CA GLN A 22 -25.36 10.72 -20.20
C GLN A 22 -25.16 10.54 -21.71
N THR A 23 -24.33 9.60 -22.15
CA THR A 23 -24.15 9.31 -23.59
C THR A 23 -25.37 8.60 -24.21
N GLY A 24 -26.24 8.02 -23.38
CA GLY A 24 -27.37 7.19 -23.83
C GLY A 24 -27.00 5.80 -24.36
N LYS A 25 -25.70 5.45 -24.43
CA LYS A 25 -25.19 4.19 -25.02
C LYS A 25 -24.80 3.12 -24.00
N PHE A 26 -24.67 3.50 -22.74
CA PHE A 26 -24.17 2.64 -21.67
C PHE A 26 -25.23 2.46 -20.59
N ASP A 27 -25.28 1.26 -20.03
CA ASP A 27 -26.18 0.86 -18.96
C ASP A 27 -25.36 0.30 -17.80
N ILE A 28 -25.20 1.10 -16.73
CA ILE A 28 -24.46 0.68 -15.55
C ILE A 28 -25.32 -0.30 -14.76
N LYS A 29 -24.94 -1.59 -14.78
CA LYS A 29 -25.68 -2.65 -14.10
C LYS A 29 -25.28 -2.77 -12.63
N VAL A 30 -23.98 -2.72 -12.37
CA VAL A 30 -23.40 -2.91 -11.04
C VAL A 30 -22.35 -1.85 -10.79
N ALA A 31 -22.33 -1.31 -9.58
CA ALA A 31 -21.28 -0.42 -9.10
C ALA A 31 -20.72 -0.93 -7.78
N PHE A 32 -19.39 -0.86 -7.59
CA PHE A 32 -18.73 -1.21 -6.33
C PHE A 32 -18.16 0.05 -5.68
N GLU A 33 -18.58 0.31 -4.45
CA GLU A 33 -18.03 1.38 -3.61
C GLU A 33 -18.04 0.92 -2.14
N ASN A 34 -16.96 1.12 -1.40
CA ASN A 34 -16.84 0.63 -0.02
C ASN A 34 -17.06 1.74 1.03
N ASN A 35 -17.02 3.02 0.64
CA ASN A 35 -17.26 4.13 1.56
C ASN A 35 -18.76 4.39 1.74
N PRO A 36 -19.32 4.26 2.95
CA PRO A 36 -20.77 4.42 3.18
C PRO A 36 -21.32 5.79 2.76
N ASN A 37 -20.57 6.88 2.94
CA ASN A 37 -21.02 8.22 2.57
C ASN A 37 -21.10 8.38 1.04
N MET A 38 -20.16 7.75 0.31
CA MET A 38 -20.17 7.74 -1.14
C MET A 38 -21.27 6.84 -1.68
N GLN A 39 -21.52 5.69 -1.04
CA GLN A 39 -22.64 4.81 -1.37
C GLN A 39 -23.99 5.53 -1.23
N GLU A 40 -24.20 6.27 -0.14
CA GLU A 40 -25.43 7.06 0.05
C GLU A 40 -25.62 8.07 -1.08
N THR A 41 -24.55 8.78 -1.44
CA THR A 41 -24.57 9.73 -2.55
C THR A 41 -24.84 9.02 -3.88
N TYR A 42 -24.16 7.90 -4.15
CA TYR A 42 -24.33 7.12 -5.38
C TYR A 42 -25.77 6.65 -5.52
N HIS A 43 -26.31 5.99 -4.48
CA HIS A 43 -27.67 5.45 -4.49
C HIS A 43 -28.73 6.53 -4.70
N LYS A 44 -28.56 7.71 -4.10
CA LYS A 44 -29.46 8.85 -4.31
C LYS A 44 -29.51 9.33 -5.77
N ASN A 45 -28.40 9.25 -6.50
CA ASN A 45 -28.30 9.73 -7.88
C ASN A 45 -28.50 8.61 -8.92
N HIS A 46 -28.31 7.35 -8.54
CA HIS A 46 -28.35 6.17 -9.40
C HIS A 46 -29.15 5.03 -8.74
N PRO A 47 -30.45 5.24 -8.43
CA PRO A 47 -31.24 4.30 -7.63
C PRO A 47 -31.45 2.93 -8.30
N ASP A 48 -31.37 2.88 -9.62
CA ASP A 48 -31.60 1.67 -10.42
C ASP A 48 -30.35 0.78 -10.58
N VAL A 49 -29.19 1.22 -10.09
CA VAL A 49 -27.93 0.48 -10.18
C VAL A 49 -27.78 -0.46 -8.97
N ASP A 50 -27.34 -1.70 -9.20
CA ASP A 50 -26.96 -2.63 -8.14
C ASP A 50 -25.65 -2.17 -7.50
N LEU A 51 -25.78 -1.36 -6.45
CA LEU A 51 -24.66 -0.84 -5.67
C LEU A 51 -24.21 -1.87 -4.63
N ARG A 52 -22.93 -2.23 -4.71
CA ARG A 52 -22.28 -3.24 -3.87
C ARG A 52 -21.11 -2.63 -3.09
N GLY A 53 -20.69 -3.33 -2.04
CA GLY A 53 -19.62 -2.92 -1.14
C GLY A 53 -18.21 -3.16 -1.69
N ASP A 54 -17.37 -3.82 -0.89
CA ASP A 54 -15.98 -4.10 -1.23
C ASP A 54 -15.84 -4.96 -2.50
N VAL A 55 -15.14 -4.43 -3.50
CA VAL A 55 -14.82 -5.13 -4.74
C VAL A 55 -13.97 -6.39 -4.51
N CYS A 56 -13.22 -6.48 -3.40
CA CYS A 56 -12.44 -7.67 -3.07
C CYS A 56 -13.31 -8.91 -2.89
N THR A 57 -14.58 -8.73 -2.49
CA THR A 57 -15.56 -9.82 -2.31
C THR A 57 -16.47 -10.01 -3.53
N ALA A 58 -16.17 -9.36 -4.66
CA ALA A 58 -16.97 -9.49 -5.87
C ALA A 58 -17.00 -10.95 -6.37
N ASP A 59 -18.21 -11.43 -6.66
CA ASP A 59 -18.48 -12.64 -7.41
C ASP A 59 -18.96 -12.23 -8.81
N TYR A 60 -18.03 -12.21 -9.77
CA TYR A 60 -18.32 -11.81 -11.14
C TYR A 60 -19.17 -12.83 -11.89
N LYS A 61 -19.16 -14.10 -11.45
CA LYS A 61 -20.02 -15.13 -12.02
C LYS A 61 -21.48 -14.85 -11.66
N GLU A 62 -21.77 -14.53 -10.40
CA GLU A 62 -23.12 -14.14 -9.98
C GLU A 62 -23.62 -12.90 -10.73
N ILE A 63 -22.74 -11.91 -10.96
CA ILE A 63 -23.08 -10.74 -11.78
C ILE A 63 -23.48 -11.16 -13.19
N CYS A 64 -22.70 -12.04 -13.84
CA CYS A 64 -23.03 -12.52 -15.17
C CYS A 64 -24.30 -13.37 -15.21
N ASP A 65 -24.54 -14.20 -14.19
CA ASP A 65 -25.75 -15.00 -14.07
C ASP A 65 -27.01 -14.10 -13.94
N LYS A 66 -26.89 -12.95 -13.26
CA LYS A 66 -27.99 -12.01 -13.02
C LYS A 66 -28.20 -10.99 -14.15
N TYR A 67 -27.13 -10.45 -14.73
CA TYR A 67 -27.18 -9.33 -15.68
C TYR A 67 -26.75 -9.69 -17.10
N GLY A 68 -26.31 -10.93 -17.32
CA GLY A 68 -25.73 -11.37 -18.60
C GLY A 68 -24.27 -10.96 -18.75
N MET A 69 -23.75 -11.09 -19.97
CA MET A 69 -22.38 -10.69 -20.29
C MET A 69 -22.17 -9.20 -20.04
N ILE A 70 -21.03 -8.85 -19.45
CA ILE A 70 -20.62 -7.47 -19.23
C ILE A 70 -19.77 -7.00 -20.41
N ASP A 71 -20.23 -5.95 -21.11
CA ASP A 71 -19.51 -5.42 -22.27
C ASP A 71 -18.32 -4.55 -21.87
N ILE A 72 -18.46 -3.75 -20.79
CA ILE A 72 -17.49 -2.73 -20.40
C ILE A 72 -17.22 -2.79 -18.89
N VAL A 73 -15.95 -2.66 -18.51
CA VAL A 73 -15.54 -2.41 -17.12
C VAL A 73 -14.97 -1.00 -17.01
N ILE A 74 -15.48 -0.17 -16.10
CA ILE A 74 -14.96 1.17 -15.84
C ILE A 74 -14.52 1.28 -14.37
N GLY A 75 -13.69 2.26 -14.04
CA GLY A 75 -13.36 2.53 -12.64
C GLY A 75 -12.03 3.24 -12.41
N GLY A 76 -11.88 3.77 -11.19
CA GLY A 76 -10.67 4.48 -10.75
C GLY A 76 -10.07 3.83 -9.50
N PRO A 77 -9.29 2.74 -9.62
CA PRO A 77 -8.70 2.08 -8.46
C PRO A 77 -7.81 3.05 -7.68
N PRO A 78 -7.92 3.12 -6.35
CA PRO A 78 -7.24 4.15 -5.56
C PRO A 78 -5.73 4.03 -5.67
N CYS A 79 -5.10 5.14 -6.01
CA CYS A 79 -3.67 5.23 -6.28
C CYS A 79 -2.83 5.56 -5.04
N GLN A 80 -3.20 5.00 -3.88
CA GLN A 80 -2.57 5.34 -2.60
C GLN A 80 -1.09 4.93 -2.52
N GLY A 81 -0.59 4.07 -3.42
CA GLY A 81 0.82 3.76 -3.58
C GLY A 81 1.63 4.79 -4.37
N PHE A 82 0.96 5.72 -5.07
CA PHE A 82 1.55 6.65 -6.04
C PHE A 82 1.36 8.13 -5.69
N SER A 83 0.62 8.47 -4.63
CA SER A 83 0.48 9.86 -4.21
C SER A 83 1.63 10.28 -3.27
N ASN A 84 2.21 11.45 -3.54
CA ASN A 84 3.26 12.08 -2.70
C ASN A 84 2.83 12.23 -1.22
N ALA A 85 1.52 12.22 -0.94
CA ALA A 85 0.95 12.35 0.40
C ALA A 85 1.15 11.11 1.30
N ASN A 86 1.43 9.92 0.74
CA ASN A 86 1.56 8.67 1.51
C ASN A 86 3.00 8.27 1.85
N ARG A 87 3.96 9.21 1.71
CA ARG A 87 5.39 9.03 2.04
C ARG A 87 5.66 8.73 3.54
N GLN A 88 4.62 8.69 4.37
CA GLN A 88 4.70 8.57 5.83
C GLN A 88 4.53 7.15 6.39
N ARG A 89 4.16 6.15 5.60
CA ARG A 89 4.07 4.76 6.12
C ARG A 89 5.37 4.00 5.85
N ASN A 90 6.11 3.72 6.91
CA ASN A 90 7.40 3.00 6.96
C ASN A 90 7.27 1.49 6.63
N HIS A 91 6.43 1.09 5.68
CA HIS A 91 6.38 -0.30 5.23
C HIS A 91 7.26 -0.43 3.98
N ALA A 92 8.25 -1.33 4.03
CA ALA A 92 9.12 -1.64 2.89
C ALA A 92 8.32 -2.10 1.64
N ILE A 93 7.11 -2.63 1.85
CA ILE A 93 6.19 -3.07 0.81
C ILE A 93 4.83 -2.39 1.05
N SER A 94 4.44 -1.49 0.15
CA SER A 94 3.10 -0.91 0.15
C SER A 94 2.11 -1.91 -0.41
N ARG A 95 1.14 -2.36 0.41
CA ARG A 95 0.02 -3.21 -0.03
C ARG A 95 -1.06 -2.42 -0.79
N ASN A 96 -0.92 -1.09 -0.90
CA ASN A 96 -1.92 -0.19 -1.49
C ASN A 96 -2.22 -0.49 -2.97
N ASN A 97 -1.39 -1.29 -3.62
CA ASN A 97 -1.53 -1.68 -5.01
C ASN A 97 -2.42 -2.91 -5.24
N ILE A 98 -2.95 -3.53 -4.17
CA ILE A 98 -3.83 -4.69 -4.27
C ILE A 98 -5.14 -4.39 -5.01
N LEU A 99 -5.62 -3.15 -4.94
CA LEU A 99 -6.89 -2.75 -5.55
C LEU A 99 -6.80 -2.62 -7.08
N VAL A 100 -5.61 -2.28 -7.61
CA VAL A 100 -5.35 -2.39 -9.05
C VAL A 100 -5.41 -3.85 -9.51
N LYS A 101 -4.95 -4.80 -8.68
CA LYS A 101 -5.11 -6.24 -8.98
C LYS A 101 -6.57 -6.66 -9.01
N GLN A 102 -7.44 -6.08 -8.17
CA GLN A 102 -8.88 -6.35 -8.23
C GLN A 102 -9.52 -5.83 -9.52
N TYR A 103 -9.06 -4.68 -10.03
CA TYR A 103 -9.48 -4.19 -11.34
C TYR A 103 -9.05 -5.15 -12.47
N VAL A 104 -7.80 -5.63 -12.45
CA VAL A 104 -7.31 -6.64 -13.40
C VAL A 104 -8.11 -7.94 -13.28
N ARG A 105 -8.38 -8.41 -12.05
CA ARG A 105 -9.22 -9.59 -11.79
C ARG A 105 -10.60 -9.46 -12.44
N ALA A 106 -11.23 -8.29 -12.33
CA ALA A 106 -12.52 -8.04 -12.96
C ALA A 106 -12.45 -8.19 -14.49
N ILE A 107 -11.43 -7.62 -15.14
CA ILE A 107 -11.22 -7.78 -16.59
C ILE A 107 -11.08 -9.27 -16.96
N LEU A 108 -10.32 -10.03 -16.17
CA LEU A 108 -10.04 -11.43 -16.46
C LEU A 108 -11.26 -12.34 -16.25
N GLU A 109 -12.05 -12.09 -15.21
CA GLU A 109 -13.24 -12.90 -14.89
C GLU A 109 -14.45 -12.52 -15.74
N LEU A 110 -14.63 -11.23 -16.05
CA LEU A 110 -15.75 -10.73 -16.87
C LEU A 110 -15.47 -10.82 -18.37
N ASN A 111 -14.20 -10.84 -18.77
CA ASN A 111 -13.75 -10.81 -20.17
C ASN A 111 -14.51 -9.77 -21.04
N PRO A 112 -14.49 -8.47 -20.65
CA PRO A 112 -15.25 -7.43 -21.32
C PRO A 112 -14.67 -7.10 -22.70
N LYS A 113 -15.48 -6.47 -23.56
CA LYS A 113 -15.04 -5.98 -24.88
C LYS A 113 -14.09 -4.79 -24.76
N ALA A 114 -14.28 -3.94 -23.75
CA ALA A 114 -13.39 -2.83 -23.46
C ALA A 114 -13.37 -2.48 -21.97
N PHE A 115 -12.39 -1.70 -21.55
CA PHE A 115 -12.34 -1.17 -20.19
C PHE A 115 -11.79 0.26 -20.16
N VAL A 116 -12.12 0.99 -19.10
CA VAL A 116 -11.58 2.33 -18.81
C VAL A 116 -11.11 2.39 -17.37
N MET A 117 -9.79 2.47 -17.19
CA MET A 117 -9.16 2.62 -15.87
C MET A 117 -8.65 4.06 -15.72
N GLU A 118 -9.32 4.86 -14.89
CA GLU A 118 -8.86 6.21 -14.53
C GLU A 118 -7.75 6.11 -13.48
N ASN A 119 -6.71 6.94 -13.64
CA ASN A 119 -5.69 7.08 -12.63
C ASN A 119 -4.80 8.33 -12.83
N VAL A 120 -4.01 8.66 -11.81
CA VAL A 120 -3.02 9.75 -11.86
C VAL A 120 -1.87 9.45 -12.85
N SER A 121 -1.33 10.50 -13.46
CA SER A 121 -0.23 10.42 -14.44
C SER A 121 1.04 9.72 -13.92
N MET A 122 1.24 9.73 -12.60
CA MET A 122 2.38 9.13 -11.91
C MET A 122 2.42 7.59 -12.00
N LEU A 123 1.32 6.93 -12.44
CA LEU A 123 1.31 5.52 -12.83
C LEU A 123 2.39 5.18 -13.88
N ARG A 124 2.78 6.14 -14.73
CA ARG A 124 3.80 5.93 -15.76
C ARG A 124 5.23 5.98 -15.24
N SER A 125 5.44 6.28 -13.95
CA SER A 125 6.79 6.45 -13.40
C SER A 125 7.40 5.12 -12.93
N ASP A 126 8.70 4.96 -13.14
CA ASP A 126 9.48 3.82 -12.62
C ASP A 126 9.69 3.84 -11.10
N VAL A 127 9.23 4.92 -10.45
CA VAL A 127 9.34 5.15 -9.00
C VAL A 127 8.34 4.28 -8.25
N HIS A 128 7.15 4.07 -8.82
CA HIS A 128 6.09 3.32 -8.16
C HIS A 128 5.89 1.98 -8.85
N ARG A 129 6.15 0.91 -8.09
CA ARG A 129 6.15 -0.46 -8.62
C ARG A 129 5.08 -1.31 -7.95
N PHE A 130 4.49 -2.21 -8.73
CA PHE A 130 3.64 -3.26 -8.23
C PHE A 130 4.52 -4.41 -7.73
N TYR A 131 4.45 -4.69 -6.44
CA TYR A 131 5.11 -5.88 -5.89
C TYR A 131 4.24 -7.11 -6.16
N LEU A 132 4.88 -8.12 -6.73
CA LEU A 132 4.27 -9.41 -7.02
C LEU A 132 4.41 -10.32 -5.79
N ASP A 133 3.37 -11.10 -5.52
CA ASP A 133 3.42 -12.23 -4.60
C ASP A 133 3.47 -13.56 -5.39
N LYS A 134 3.62 -14.67 -4.68
CA LYS A 134 3.69 -16.00 -5.30
C LYS A 134 2.41 -16.39 -6.04
N LYS A 135 1.26 -15.84 -5.67
CA LYS A 135 -0.04 -16.14 -6.29
C LYS A 135 -0.16 -15.46 -7.65
N ASP A 136 0.51 -14.34 -7.86
CA ASP A 136 0.52 -13.65 -9.15
C ASP A 136 1.36 -14.38 -10.22
N CYS A 137 2.24 -15.31 -9.85
CA CYS A 137 3.20 -15.92 -10.78
C CYS A 137 2.55 -16.58 -11.99
N GLN A 138 1.40 -17.22 -11.83
CA GLN A 138 0.68 -17.84 -12.94
C GLN A 138 0.12 -16.78 -13.89
N LEU A 139 -0.50 -15.73 -13.35
CA LEU A 139 -1.06 -14.62 -14.11
C LEU A 139 0.01 -13.92 -14.95
N ILE A 140 1.13 -13.57 -14.31
CA ILE A 140 2.24 -12.86 -14.96
C ILE A 140 2.80 -13.69 -16.12
N LYS A 141 2.92 -15.02 -15.95
CA LYS A 141 3.36 -15.92 -17.02
C LYS A 141 2.35 -16.04 -18.15
N GLN A 142 1.06 -16.17 -17.82
CA GLN A 142 0.00 -16.35 -18.81
C GLN A 142 -0.12 -15.16 -19.77
N TYR A 143 0.08 -13.94 -19.25
CA TYR A 143 -0.08 -12.69 -20.01
C TYR A 143 1.24 -12.01 -20.38
N ASP A 144 2.38 -12.70 -20.20
CA ASP A 144 3.72 -12.20 -20.49
C ASP A 144 4.00 -10.78 -19.97
N ILE A 145 3.59 -10.53 -18.72
CA ILE A 145 3.69 -9.18 -18.12
C ILE A 145 5.16 -8.90 -17.76
N PRO A 146 5.77 -7.80 -18.28
CA PRO A 146 7.16 -7.47 -17.99
C PRO A 146 7.41 -7.28 -16.50
N ARG A 147 8.54 -7.81 -16.04
CA ARG A 147 8.97 -7.73 -14.63
C ARG A 147 10.38 -7.18 -14.50
N LYS A 148 10.64 -6.51 -13.39
CA LYS A 148 11.96 -6.01 -13.01
C LYS A 148 12.31 -6.52 -11.63
N ASP A 149 13.49 -7.11 -11.51
CA ASP A 149 14.00 -7.52 -10.21
C ASP A 149 14.31 -6.27 -9.37
N SER A 150 13.93 -6.31 -8.09
CA SER A 150 14.16 -5.23 -7.15
C SER A 150 14.74 -5.82 -5.87
N HIS A 151 15.82 -5.20 -5.37
CA HIS A 151 16.45 -5.60 -4.14
C HIS A 151 16.00 -4.68 -3.01
N ILE A 152 15.71 -5.28 -1.85
CA ILE A 152 15.48 -4.54 -0.61
C ILE A 152 16.78 -4.63 0.19
N LEU A 153 17.40 -3.48 0.45
CA LEU A 153 18.56 -3.41 1.34
C LEU A 153 18.08 -3.63 2.77
N LEU A 154 18.50 -4.74 3.39
CA LEU A 154 18.13 -5.07 4.76
C LEU A 154 19.14 -4.53 5.78
N LEU A 155 20.42 -4.50 5.42
CA LEU A 155 21.52 -4.05 6.27
C LEU A 155 22.67 -3.58 5.37
N GLU A 156 23.26 -2.42 5.65
CA GLU A 156 24.45 -1.93 4.93
C GLU A 156 25.67 -2.77 5.30
N SER A 157 26.64 -2.89 4.37
CA SER A 157 27.86 -3.67 4.56
C SER A 157 28.61 -3.29 5.84
N ASP A 158 28.62 -2.00 6.16
CA ASP A 158 29.39 -1.43 7.28
C ASP A 158 28.79 -1.82 8.64
N PHE A 159 27.53 -2.26 8.66
CA PHE A 159 26.82 -2.72 9.86
C PHE A 159 26.65 -4.25 9.88
N MET A 160 27.23 -4.98 8.94
CA MET A 160 27.16 -6.46 8.94
C MET A 160 27.94 -7.06 10.11
N PHE A 161 27.39 -8.12 10.69
CA PHE A 161 27.98 -8.86 11.80
C PHE A 161 27.66 -10.35 11.75
N ASP A 162 28.45 -11.15 12.45
CA ASP A 162 28.24 -12.60 12.56
C ASP A 162 26.88 -12.91 13.18
N GLY A 163 26.03 -13.61 12.43
CA GLY A 163 24.67 -13.94 12.85
C GLY A 163 23.58 -12.97 12.39
N ALA A 164 23.89 -11.90 11.63
CA ALA A 164 22.86 -11.02 11.08
C ALA A 164 21.77 -11.78 10.31
N LEU A 165 22.17 -12.74 9.45
CA LEU A 165 21.24 -13.59 8.70
C LEU A 165 20.39 -14.51 9.59
N SER A 166 20.91 -14.97 10.73
CA SER A 166 20.16 -15.86 11.64
C SER A 166 19.09 -15.09 12.41
N VAL A 167 19.32 -13.81 12.67
CA VAL A 167 18.32 -12.90 13.25
C VAL A 167 17.19 -12.66 12.25
N ILE A 168 17.51 -12.27 11.02
CA ILE A 168 16.49 -11.96 9.98
C ILE A 168 15.63 -13.18 9.64
N LYS A 169 16.19 -14.40 9.70
CA LYS A 169 15.45 -15.64 9.41
C LYS A 169 14.55 -16.11 10.56
N ASN A 170 14.63 -15.51 11.75
CA ASN A 170 13.89 -15.97 12.93
C ASN A 170 13.10 -14.85 13.59
N ASN A 171 11.77 -14.90 13.45
CA ASN A 171 10.87 -13.88 13.99
C ASN A 171 11.02 -13.67 15.51
N LYS A 172 11.33 -14.72 16.29
CA LYS A 172 11.55 -14.59 17.73
C LYS A 172 12.80 -13.75 18.03
N ASN A 173 13.86 -13.92 17.24
CA ASN A 173 15.07 -13.12 17.38
C ASN A 173 14.82 -11.67 16.98
N ILE A 174 14.05 -11.43 15.89
CA ILE A 174 13.66 -10.08 15.50
C ILE A 174 12.94 -9.38 16.65
N ILE A 175 11.89 -10.00 17.20
CA ILE A 175 11.11 -9.42 18.31
C ILE A 175 12.01 -9.17 19.53
N LYS A 176 12.93 -10.10 19.83
CA LYS A 176 13.85 -9.99 20.96
C LYS A 176 14.78 -8.78 20.86
N TYR A 177 15.24 -8.45 19.66
CA TYR A 177 16.25 -7.40 19.44
C TYR A 177 15.65 -6.09 18.92
N LEU A 178 14.34 -6.03 18.69
CA LEU A 178 13.65 -4.83 18.24
C LEU A 178 13.58 -3.82 19.39
N TRP A 179 13.91 -2.56 19.12
CA TRP A 179 13.62 -1.50 20.08
C TRP A 179 12.12 -1.33 20.27
N PRO A 180 11.67 -0.92 21.47
CA PRO A 180 10.33 -0.39 21.67
C PRO A 180 10.03 0.71 20.65
N SER A 181 8.78 0.78 20.20
CA SER A 181 8.39 1.66 19.07
C SER A 181 8.62 3.13 19.42
N GLU A 182 8.35 3.51 20.66
CA GLU A 182 8.60 4.81 21.26
C GLU A 182 10.09 5.20 21.19
N HIS A 183 11.00 4.29 21.54
CA HIS A 183 12.45 4.55 21.52
C HIS A 183 12.95 4.74 20.09
N TYR A 184 12.48 3.89 19.17
CA TYR A 184 12.82 4.01 17.75
C TYR A 184 12.30 5.31 17.14
N LEU A 185 11.06 5.69 17.42
CA LEU A 185 10.46 6.92 16.89
C LEU A 185 11.25 8.16 17.34
N GLU A 186 11.64 8.19 18.61
CA GLU A 186 12.42 9.29 19.17
C GLU A 186 13.79 9.43 18.49
N LEU A 187 14.54 8.32 18.38
CA LEU A 187 15.82 8.30 17.66
C LEU A 187 15.66 8.64 16.17
N ASN A 188 14.59 8.19 15.53
CA ASN A 188 14.33 8.46 14.11
C ASN A 188 14.03 9.95 13.87
N VAL A 189 13.44 10.67 14.84
CA VAL A 189 13.28 12.12 14.76
C VAL A 189 14.64 12.81 14.75
N ILE A 190 15.58 12.38 15.60
CA ILE A 190 16.96 12.88 15.60
C ILE A 190 17.67 12.56 14.28
N TYR A 191 17.58 11.31 13.82
CA TYR A 191 18.17 10.87 12.56
C TYR A 191 17.67 11.70 11.36
N LYS A 192 16.38 12.02 11.29
CA LYS A 192 15.83 12.88 10.22
C LYS A 192 16.35 14.32 10.26
N ALA A 193 16.79 14.79 11.43
CA ALA A 193 17.37 16.12 11.59
C ALA A 193 18.89 16.15 11.33
N CYS A 194 19.57 14.99 11.29
CA CYS A 194 21.04 14.90 11.31
C CYS A 194 21.74 15.62 10.15
N LYS A 195 21.06 15.76 9.00
CA LYS A 195 21.61 16.41 7.80
C LYS A 195 21.69 17.94 7.90
N ASN A 196 21.02 18.55 8.90
CA ASN A 196 21.04 19.99 9.11
C ASN A 196 21.50 20.28 10.56
N PRO A 197 22.70 20.84 10.77
CA PRO A 197 23.27 21.05 12.11
C PRO A 197 22.37 21.88 13.04
N GLU A 198 21.83 23.01 12.58
CA GLU A 198 20.97 23.86 13.40
C GLU A 198 19.67 23.14 13.82
N LYS A 199 19.07 22.40 12.87
CA LYS A 199 17.87 21.61 13.14
C LYS A 199 18.17 20.46 14.09
N LEU A 200 19.32 19.81 13.94
CA LEU A 200 19.77 18.74 14.83
C LEU A 200 19.90 19.26 16.26
N THR A 201 20.61 20.37 16.48
CA THR A 201 20.78 20.95 17.83
C THR A 201 19.44 21.29 18.47
N LYS A 202 18.54 21.98 17.74
CA LYS A 202 17.21 22.33 18.26
C LYS A 202 16.38 21.09 18.59
N THR A 203 16.49 20.04 17.78
CA THR A 203 15.72 18.80 17.96
C THR A 203 16.28 18.02 19.15
N LEU A 204 17.60 17.89 19.29
CA LEU A 204 18.23 17.28 20.46
C LEU A 204 17.82 17.97 21.77
N GLN A 205 17.86 19.31 21.81
CA GLN A 205 17.42 20.08 22.99
C GLN A 205 15.95 19.83 23.32
N LYS A 206 15.07 19.84 22.30
CA LYS A 206 13.63 19.61 22.48
C LYS A 206 13.32 18.21 23.02
N HIS A 207 14.07 17.20 22.58
CA HIS A 207 13.84 15.78 22.86
C HIS A 207 14.76 15.21 23.96
N GLN A 208 15.62 16.04 24.55
CA GLN A 208 16.67 15.64 25.49
C GLN A 208 16.15 14.81 26.67
N LYS A 209 15.04 15.23 27.28
CA LYS A 209 14.48 14.56 28.46
C LYS A 209 14.08 13.11 28.17
N GLU A 210 13.40 12.87 27.06
CA GLU A 210 12.95 11.54 26.67
C GLU A 210 14.14 10.68 26.22
N LEU A 211 15.08 11.24 25.47
CA LEU A 211 16.30 10.54 25.06
C LEU A 211 17.14 10.09 26.27
N LEU A 212 17.34 10.95 27.27
CA LEU A 212 18.05 10.61 28.50
C LEU A 212 17.31 9.53 29.29
N LYS A 213 15.97 9.60 29.36
CA LYS A 213 15.15 8.56 29.98
C LYS A 213 15.35 7.21 29.28
N TYR A 214 15.22 7.16 27.95
CA TYR A 214 15.36 5.92 27.19
C TYR A 214 16.80 5.38 27.19
N SER A 215 17.80 6.24 27.32
CA SER A 215 19.20 5.81 27.43
C SER A 215 19.43 4.87 28.62
N GLN A 216 18.71 5.08 29.74
CA GLN A 216 18.82 4.25 30.94
C GLN A 216 18.37 2.80 30.69
N ASP A 217 17.49 2.56 29.72
CA ASP A 217 16.99 1.22 29.39
C ASP A 217 17.98 0.40 28.56
N HIS A 218 18.93 1.06 27.87
CA HIS A 218 19.86 0.40 26.93
C HIS A 218 21.32 0.49 27.36
N ILE A 219 21.68 1.41 28.26
CA ILE A 219 23.03 1.51 28.79
C ILE A 219 23.28 0.29 29.70
N LEU A 220 24.16 -0.59 29.24
CA LEU A 220 24.54 -1.79 29.97
C LEU A 220 25.79 -1.49 30.81
N ASN A 221 25.72 -1.79 32.11
CA ASN A 221 26.88 -1.66 33.02
C ASN A 221 28.05 -2.58 32.65
N ASN A 222 27.78 -3.66 31.88
CA ASN A 222 28.80 -4.60 31.41
C ASN A 222 28.63 -4.86 29.90
N PRO A 223 29.72 -4.92 29.11
CA PRO A 223 29.66 -5.21 27.69
C PRO A 223 29.03 -6.59 27.42
N SER A 224 28.00 -6.62 26.58
CA SER A 224 27.39 -7.87 26.13
C SER A 224 28.27 -8.54 25.06
N LYS A 225 28.36 -9.86 25.06
CA LYS A 225 28.92 -10.63 23.93
C LYS A 225 28.04 -10.54 22.68
N ASN A 226 26.81 -10.04 22.80
CA ASN A 226 25.89 -9.89 21.68
C ASN A 226 26.14 -8.55 20.96
N TYR A 227 26.46 -8.64 19.66
CA TYR A 227 26.72 -7.47 18.81
C TYR A 227 25.59 -6.43 18.85
N ILE A 228 24.33 -6.85 18.67
CA ILE A 228 23.18 -5.92 18.60
C ILE A 228 23.00 -5.15 19.90
N LEU A 229 23.09 -5.84 21.04
CA LEU A 229 22.98 -5.19 22.35
C LEU A 229 24.14 -4.21 22.58
N ASN A 230 25.35 -4.55 22.11
CA ASN A 230 26.50 -3.68 22.24
C ASN A 230 26.40 -2.43 21.34
N GLU A 231 25.92 -2.57 20.11
CA GLU A 231 25.68 -1.42 19.24
C GLU A 231 24.54 -0.54 19.76
N GLY A 232 23.48 -1.14 20.33
CA GLY A 232 22.46 -0.40 21.07
C GLY A 232 23.05 0.40 22.22
N ASN A 233 23.86 -0.24 23.07
CA ASN A 233 24.55 0.44 24.17
C ASN A 233 25.43 1.61 23.69
N LYS A 234 26.21 1.43 22.62
CA LYS A 234 27.02 2.51 22.03
C LYS A 234 26.16 3.69 21.56
N ALA A 235 25.05 3.42 20.88
CA ALA A 235 24.16 4.46 20.37
C ALA A 235 23.55 5.29 21.50
N PHE A 236 23.05 4.63 22.55
CA PHE A 236 22.43 5.32 23.69
C PHE A 236 23.45 5.95 24.65
N SER A 237 24.71 5.50 24.66
CA SER A 237 25.80 6.15 25.41
C SER A 237 26.28 7.47 24.77
N ALA A 238 25.93 7.73 23.51
CA ALA A 238 26.29 8.95 22.79
C ALA A 238 25.28 10.10 22.97
N ILE A 239 24.17 9.84 23.66
CA ILE A 239 23.10 10.82 24.01
C ILE A 239 23.53 11.63 25.23
#